data_AF-A0A9E3NV42-F1
#
_entry.id   AF-A0A9E3NV42-F1
#
_cell.length_a   1.000
_cell.length_b   1.000
_cell.length_c   1.000
_cell.angle_alpha   90.00
_cell.angle_beta   90.00
_cell.angle_gamma   90.00
#
_symmetry.space_group_name_H-M   'P 1'
#
loop_
_entity.id
_entity.type
_entity.pdbx_description
1 polymer ?
#
loop_
_entity_poly.entity_id
_entity_poly.type
_entity_poly.pdbx_seq_one_letter_code
_entity_poly.pdbx_strand_id
1 'polypeptide(L)'
;MRLSVSAALLLIAGTAAGGAALVNCSAAEEEPALSDEEINGANNAMGLRLVYDEATGRVNATVRSRIRATDKLVLRVRRGRLSMDSQRELDCSELPEAPHLAPREDAPTKFVYQGPEVDRSLLASVYTQEWIDGNITPQMIERLSREGADAIVEACILRDGAARARLQTSLQYAWDQADPNLSSGIGERSLRPLGADAGAGEDGGEEGDGGAPRPVRAGNPIRSMEKYAELCVRELGEIPFFKKLGPGKYETFDCRDFTGSSGPIDGVEGAMIPTSVSDDNGRENTPNECNDRRVNRYNCYDKCDKPEWLFQSCEPGPTVSTAKNDKGTHWTLLCRSTQSEGEETAESLKKTKRFNDIAMIGHNPITGKTCFFQNKIFSGTDGARVTHPADLEKSRHVWDEPKGYCMGCHSAEAFIHTPWIDGAIRRDGTPIVPKMGAHADFEISWNGSPYSVVNRKAQARGRVGGGSWDMPKQIVSEEADACLSCHRIGAGQGMRRFPMWAVGEEGLDKFPSGTSGPLEPKLTNWAKRFENSHWMPPRLSGITEETWPQSKYAKAVAHIRKCAENAAAEGCLFEDIPEAP
;
A
#
# COMPACT_ATOMS: atom_id res chain seq x y z
N MET A 1 27.04 67.04 -33.37
CA MET A 1 27.08 68.29 -34.16
C MET A 1 27.22 67.88 -35.63
N ARG A 2 26.20 68.20 -36.45
CA ARG A 2 26.11 68.27 -37.95
C ARG A 2 27.25 67.61 -38.76
N LEU A 3 27.01 66.75 -39.76
CA LEU A 3 26.29 67.04 -41.00
C LEU A 3 25.95 65.74 -41.80
N SER A 4 24.78 65.76 -42.45
CA SER A 4 24.36 64.94 -43.58
C SER A 4 25.10 65.28 -44.89
N VAL A 5 25.01 64.39 -45.90
CA VAL A 5 24.76 64.58 -47.37
C VAL A 5 25.09 63.21 -48.02
N SER A 6 24.20 62.40 -48.60
CA SER A 6 23.23 62.52 -49.73
C SER A 6 23.80 62.41 -51.15
N ALA A 7 23.06 61.64 -51.98
CA ALA A 7 22.99 61.55 -53.46
C ALA A 7 23.94 60.53 -54.15
N ALA A 8 23.44 59.43 -54.74
CA ALA A 8 22.72 59.27 -56.05
C ALA A 8 23.72 59.25 -57.23
N LEU A 9 23.78 58.31 -58.18
CA LEU A 9 22.83 57.88 -59.25
C LEU A 9 23.61 56.83 -60.11
N LEU A 10 23.07 55.70 -60.61
CA LEU A 10 22.64 55.40 -62.01
C LEU A 10 22.48 53.86 -62.11
N LEU A 11 21.29 53.26 -62.29
CA LEU A 11 20.52 52.93 -63.51
C LEU A 11 21.15 52.05 -64.63
N ILE A 12 20.67 50.79 -64.67
CA ILE A 12 20.14 49.94 -65.78
C ILE A 12 21.07 49.44 -66.91
N ALA A 13 21.22 48.11 -67.02
CA ALA A 13 20.60 47.24 -68.06
C ALA A 13 21.18 45.82 -68.05
N GLY A 14 20.33 44.78 -68.15
CA GLY A 14 20.79 43.41 -68.41
C GLY A 14 19.77 42.31 -68.10
N THR A 15 18.77 42.17 -68.97
CA THR A 15 17.78 41.08 -68.99
C THR A 15 18.40 39.71 -69.33
N ALA A 16 18.05 38.66 -68.58
CA ALA A 16 17.88 37.31 -69.14
C ALA A 16 16.96 36.48 -68.23
N ALA A 17 15.83 36.09 -68.78
CA ALA A 17 14.87 35.19 -68.18
C ALA A 17 15.42 33.75 -68.13
N GLY A 18 15.23 33.09 -67.00
CA GLY A 18 15.48 31.66 -66.82
C GLY A 18 14.69 31.19 -65.61
N GLY A 19 13.47 30.70 -65.85
CA GLY A 19 12.61 30.12 -64.81
C GLY A 19 13.24 28.86 -64.25
N ALA A 20 13.68 28.91 -63.01
CA ALA A 20 13.86 27.74 -62.17
C ALA A 20 12.79 27.80 -61.08
N ALA A 21 11.91 26.79 -61.08
CA ALA A 21 11.00 26.56 -59.98
C ALA A 21 11.83 26.38 -58.70
N LEU A 22 11.84 27.39 -57.84
CA LEU A 22 12.29 27.22 -56.47
C LEU A 22 11.27 26.33 -55.76
N VAL A 23 11.59 25.04 -55.71
CA VAL A 23 11.03 24.13 -54.73
C VAL A 23 11.38 24.74 -53.37
N ASN A 24 10.37 25.34 -52.74
CA ASN A 24 10.45 25.83 -51.37
C ASN A 24 10.51 24.57 -50.48
N CYS A 25 11.69 23.98 -50.34
CA CYS A 25 11.97 23.03 -49.27
C CYS A 25 11.95 23.84 -47.97
N SER A 26 10.77 24.00 -47.38
CA SER A 26 10.69 24.28 -45.95
C SER A 26 11.42 23.12 -45.28
N ALA A 27 12.65 23.36 -44.81
CA ALA A 27 13.28 22.50 -43.84
C ALA A 27 12.23 22.29 -42.75
N ALA A 28 11.89 21.02 -42.47
CA ALA A 28 11.05 20.70 -41.34
C ALA A 28 11.69 21.39 -40.13
N GLU A 29 10.99 22.34 -39.52
CA GLU A 29 11.41 22.90 -38.24
C GLU A 29 11.60 21.70 -37.31
N GLU A 30 12.84 21.43 -36.91
CA GLU A 30 13.14 20.43 -35.90
C GLU A 30 12.43 20.88 -34.63
N GLU A 31 11.28 20.28 -34.35
CA GLU A 31 10.58 20.49 -33.09
C GLU A 31 11.54 20.15 -31.95
N PRO A 32 11.68 21.04 -30.95
CA PRO A 32 12.65 20.85 -29.88
C PRO A 32 12.46 19.50 -29.20
N ALA A 33 13.58 18.90 -28.79
CA ALA A 33 13.55 17.71 -27.95
C ALA A 33 12.81 18.02 -26.65
N LEU A 34 11.82 17.20 -26.32
CA LEU A 34 11.10 17.32 -25.06
C LEU A 34 12.01 16.86 -23.92
N SER A 35 11.91 17.52 -22.77
CA SER A 35 12.56 17.08 -21.54
C SER A 35 11.96 15.76 -21.03
N ASP A 36 12.72 15.04 -20.21
CA ASP A 36 12.23 13.82 -19.56
C ASP A 36 10.94 14.06 -18.75
N GLU A 37 10.79 15.24 -18.13
CA GLU A 37 9.58 15.59 -17.40
C GLU A 37 8.37 15.77 -18.31
N GLU A 38 8.55 16.26 -19.54
CA GLU A 38 7.48 16.44 -20.54
C GLU A 38 7.06 15.12 -21.18
N ILE A 39 7.99 14.19 -21.32
CA ILE A 39 7.75 12.86 -21.92
C ILE A 39 7.08 11.93 -20.90
N ASN A 40 7.40 12.07 -19.61
CA ASN A 40 6.91 11.17 -18.57
C ASN A 40 5.48 11.51 -18.08
N GLY A 41 4.81 10.47 -17.57
CA GLY A 41 3.40 10.49 -17.15
C GLY A 41 2.93 11.66 -16.29
N ALA A 42 3.79 12.34 -15.52
CA ALA A 42 3.43 13.47 -14.67
C ALA A 42 2.89 14.69 -15.45
N ASN A 43 3.46 14.97 -16.63
CA ASN A 43 3.06 16.09 -17.50
C ASN A 43 2.35 15.62 -18.77
N ASN A 44 2.58 14.37 -19.21
CA ASN A 44 1.83 13.63 -20.25
C ASN A 44 1.14 14.52 -21.29
N ALA A 45 1.91 15.34 -22.04
CA ALA A 45 1.33 16.37 -22.90
C ALA A 45 0.35 15.80 -23.96
N MET A 46 0.67 14.58 -24.44
CA MET A 46 -0.09 13.83 -25.43
C MET A 46 -1.40 13.23 -24.87
N GLY A 47 -1.61 13.26 -23.55
CA GLY A 47 -2.78 12.68 -22.89
C GLY A 47 -2.85 11.15 -23.04
N LEU A 48 -1.70 10.47 -23.09
CA LEU A 48 -1.61 9.01 -23.15
C LEU A 48 -2.22 8.38 -21.90
N ARG A 49 -3.21 7.52 -22.07
CA ARG A 49 -3.88 6.81 -20.99
C ARG A 49 -4.05 5.34 -21.33
N LEU A 50 -3.84 4.49 -20.34
CA LEU A 50 -3.93 3.04 -20.46
C LEU A 50 -5.19 2.55 -19.75
N VAL A 51 -5.95 1.70 -20.43
CA VAL A 51 -7.20 1.14 -19.95
C VAL A 51 -7.21 -0.36 -20.20
N TYR A 52 -7.38 -1.16 -19.14
CA TYR A 52 -7.65 -2.59 -19.31
C TYR A 52 -9.14 -2.80 -19.52
N ASP A 53 -9.49 -3.38 -20.66
CA ASP A 53 -10.85 -3.76 -21.03
C ASP A 53 -11.08 -5.24 -20.69
N GLU A 54 -11.81 -5.47 -19.62
CA GLU A 54 -12.14 -6.81 -19.11
C GLU A 54 -12.96 -7.63 -20.13
N ALA A 55 -13.80 -6.98 -20.95
CA ALA A 55 -14.64 -7.69 -21.92
C ALA A 55 -13.81 -8.31 -23.05
N THR A 56 -12.72 -7.64 -23.45
CA THR A 56 -11.82 -8.12 -24.49
C THR A 56 -10.54 -8.75 -23.95
N GLY A 57 -10.27 -8.62 -22.66
CA GLY A 57 -9.04 -9.09 -22.01
C GLY A 57 -7.79 -8.34 -22.49
N ARG A 58 -7.94 -7.11 -23.00
CA ARG A 58 -6.84 -6.34 -23.63
C ARG A 58 -6.59 -5.03 -22.91
N VAL A 59 -5.35 -4.56 -22.97
CA VAL A 59 -5.05 -3.16 -22.64
C VAL A 59 -5.15 -2.32 -23.90
N ASN A 60 -5.89 -1.21 -23.82
CA ASN A 60 -5.96 -0.20 -24.86
C ASN A 60 -5.26 1.07 -24.41
N ALA A 61 -4.58 1.74 -25.34
CA ALA A 61 -4.09 3.09 -25.14
C ALA A 61 -5.07 4.10 -25.77
N THR A 62 -5.27 5.21 -25.08
CA THR A 62 -6.03 6.36 -25.58
C THR A 62 -5.11 7.58 -25.57
N VAL A 63 -5.23 8.42 -26.60
CA VAL A 63 -4.47 9.67 -26.71
C VAL A 63 -5.43 10.82 -27.00
N ARG A 64 -5.10 12.03 -26.55
CA ARG A 64 -5.97 13.21 -26.69
C ARG A 64 -6.18 13.60 -28.16
N SER A 65 -5.13 13.48 -28.95
CA SER A 65 -5.10 13.89 -30.34
C SER A 65 -4.44 12.81 -31.16
N ARG A 66 -4.84 12.69 -32.43
CA ARG A 66 -4.27 11.71 -33.35
C ARG A 66 -2.76 11.92 -33.42
N ILE A 67 -1.98 10.87 -33.19
CA ILE A 67 -0.53 10.92 -33.43
C ILE A 67 -0.28 11.05 -34.94
N ARG A 68 0.89 11.58 -35.34
CA ARG A 68 1.20 11.75 -36.77
C ARG A 68 1.24 10.39 -37.46
N ALA A 69 1.04 10.36 -38.78
CA ALA A 69 1.12 9.12 -39.56
C ALA A 69 2.50 8.43 -39.46
N THR A 70 3.55 9.18 -39.14
CA THR A 70 4.92 8.71 -38.90
C THR A 70 5.19 8.32 -37.45
N ASP A 71 4.32 8.70 -36.51
CA ASP A 71 4.46 8.37 -35.10
C ASP A 71 3.96 6.93 -34.86
N LYS A 72 4.59 6.24 -33.92
CA LYS A 72 4.19 4.88 -33.51
C LYS A 72 3.75 4.88 -32.06
N LEU A 73 2.63 4.20 -31.77
CA LEU A 73 2.29 3.84 -30.40
C LEU A 73 2.75 2.41 -30.17
N VAL A 74 3.56 2.20 -29.14
CA VAL A 74 4.09 0.90 -28.75
C VAL A 74 3.63 0.56 -27.34
N LEU A 75 3.25 -0.69 -27.08
CA LEU A 75 2.61 -1.09 -25.83
C LEU A 75 2.91 -2.53 -25.43
N ARG A 76 3.25 -2.76 -24.16
CA ARG A 76 3.50 -4.09 -23.59
C ARG A 76 2.79 -4.26 -22.25
N VAL A 77 2.39 -5.50 -21.96
CA VAL A 77 1.96 -5.93 -20.63
C VAL A 77 2.85 -7.09 -20.21
N ARG A 78 3.41 -7.04 -19.00
CA ARG A 78 4.35 -8.08 -18.52
C ARG A 78 4.37 -8.16 -17.00
N ARG A 79 5.00 -9.21 -16.47
CA ARG A 79 5.44 -9.25 -15.08
C ARG A 79 6.76 -8.50 -14.89
N GLY A 80 6.94 -7.81 -13.78
CA GLY A 80 8.16 -7.07 -13.47
C GLY A 80 8.19 -6.46 -12.08
N ARG A 81 9.13 -5.54 -11.86
CA ARG A 81 9.21 -4.71 -10.65
C ARG A 81 9.11 -3.24 -11.04
N LEU A 82 8.19 -2.53 -10.41
CA LEU A 82 8.09 -1.07 -10.49
C LEU A 82 9.01 -0.43 -9.44
N SER A 83 9.79 0.57 -9.85
CA SER A 83 10.65 1.36 -8.97
C SER A 83 10.51 2.85 -9.29
N MET A 84 11.03 3.71 -8.43
CA MET A 84 11.04 5.15 -8.64
C MET A 84 11.65 5.55 -9.99
N ASP A 85 12.58 4.74 -10.52
CA ASP A 85 13.32 5.02 -11.75
C ASP A 85 12.80 4.22 -12.96
N SER A 86 11.95 3.20 -12.76
CA SER A 86 11.61 2.22 -13.80
C SER A 86 10.92 2.82 -15.03
N GLN A 87 10.18 3.92 -14.86
CA GLN A 87 9.60 4.63 -16.00
C GLN A 87 10.66 5.42 -16.77
N ARG A 88 11.65 5.99 -16.09
CA ARG A 88 12.75 6.72 -16.76
C ARG A 88 13.67 5.76 -17.52
N GLU A 89 13.81 4.54 -17.01
CA GLU A 89 14.60 3.44 -17.58
C GLU A 89 13.87 2.63 -18.68
N LEU A 90 12.57 2.86 -18.89
CA LEU A 90 11.80 2.12 -19.89
C LEU A 90 12.31 2.40 -21.30
N ASP A 91 12.87 1.36 -21.92
CA ASP A 91 13.27 1.35 -23.33
C ASP A 91 12.04 1.15 -24.23
N CYS A 92 11.66 2.22 -24.93
CA CYS A 92 10.52 2.22 -25.82
C CYS A 92 10.78 1.47 -27.15
N SER A 93 12.04 1.25 -27.53
CA SER A 93 12.40 0.65 -28.83
C SER A 93 12.12 -0.86 -28.89
N GLU A 94 12.06 -1.52 -27.73
CA GLU A 94 11.78 -2.95 -27.59
C GLU A 94 10.28 -3.28 -27.48
N LEU A 95 9.42 -2.26 -27.44
CA LEU A 95 7.99 -2.44 -27.25
C LEU A 95 7.30 -2.76 -28.59
N PRO A 96 6.36 -3.72 -28.64
CA PRO A 96 5.64 -4.03 -29.87
C PRO A 96 4.66 -2.90 -30.24
N GLU A 97 4.48 -2.69 -31.54
CA GLU A 97 3.57 -1.67 -32.07
C GLU A 97 2.10 -2.04 -31.79
N ALA A 98 1.32 -1.05 -31.34
CA ALA A 98 -0.09 -1.17 -31.04
C ALA A 98 -0.92 -0.54 -32.18
N PRO A 99 -1.70 -1.31 -32.95
CA PRO A 99 -2.45 -0.78 -34.08
C PRO A 99 -3.58 0.17 -33.65
N HIS A 100 -3.80 1.22 -34.44
CA HIS A 100 -4.94 2.13 -34.27
C HIS A 100 -6.26 1.42 -34.60
N LEU A 101 -7.24 1.51 -33.69
CA LEU A 101 -8.60 1.05 -33.93
C LEU A 101 -9.39 2.12 -34.67
N ALA A 102 -10.16 1.72 -35.68
CA ALA A 102 -11.10 2.63 -36.33
C ALA A 102 -12.04 3.25 -35.27
N PRO A 103 -12.36 4.56 -35.36
CA PRO A 103 -13.25 5.21 -34.41
C PRO A 103 -14.57 4.46 -34.32
N ARG A 104 -15.07 4.22 -33.11
CA ARG A 104 -16.46 3.75 -32.93
C ARG A 104 -17.40 4.92 -33.18
N GLU A 105 -18.54 4.66 -33.81
CA GLU A 105 -19.53 5.70 -34.18
C GLU A 105 -20.06 6.52 -32.98
N ASP A 106 -19.95 5.98 -31.76
CA ASP A 106 -20.43 6.56 -30.50
C ASP A 106 -19.37 7.38 -29.72
N ALA A 107 -18.10 7.37 -30.14
CA ALA A 107 -17.02 8.10 -29.47
C ALA A 107 -16.00 8.72 -30.45
N PRO A 108 -16.41 9.66 -31.30
CA PRO A 108 -15.61 10.15 -32.44
C PRO A 108 -14.35 10.96 -32.05
N THR A 109 -14.20 11.35 -30.78
CA THR A 109 -13.13 12.25 -30.30
C THR A 109 -11.97 11.56 -29.58
N LYS A 110 -12.01 10.22 -29.41
CA LYS A 110 -10.92 9.46 -28.76
C LYS A 110 -10.21 8.55 -29.76
N PHE A 111 -8.89 8.70 -29.86
CA PHE A 111 -8.05 7.81 -30.66
C PHE A 111 -7.61 6.64 -29.80
N VAL A 112 -8.05 5.45 -30.16
CA VAL A 112 -7.81 4.22 -29.40
C VAL A 112 -6.82 3.35 -30.16
N TYR A 113 -5.82 2.84 -29.47
CA TYR A 113 -4.82 1.91 -29.99
C TYR A 113 -4.96 0.59 -29.23
N GLN A 114 -5.07 -0.49 -29.97
CA GLN A 114 -5.26 -1.82 -29.41
C GLN A 114 -3.91 -2.38 -28.97
N GLY A 115 -3.77 -2.64 -27.67
CA GLY A 115 -2.63 -3.35 -27.13
C GLY A 115 -2.79 -4.87 -27.14
N PRO A 116 -1.85 -5.58 -26.51
CA PRO A 116 -1.86 -7.02 -26.46
C PRO A 116 -2.99 -7.55 -25.58
N GLU A 117 -3.30 -8.82 -25.78
CA GLU A 117 -4.10 -9.59 -24.85
C GLU A 117 -3.30 -9.81 -23.56
N VAL A 118 -3.99 -9.69 -22.43
CA VAL A 118 -3.39 -9.86 -21.11
C VAL A 118 -3.44 -11.32 -20.73
N ASP A 119 -2.29 -11.90 -20.46
CA ASP A 119 -2.21 -13.22 -19.83
C ASP A 119 -2.95 -13.17 -18.49
N ARG A 120 -3.94 -14.05 -18.32
CA ARG A 120 -4.79 -14.09 -17.11
C ARG A 120 -3.98 -14.27 -15.82
N SER A 121 -2.80 -14.87 -15.88
CA SER A 121 -1.91 -14.98 -14.72
C SER A 121 -1.42 -13.63 -14.21
N LEU A 122 -1.41 -12.58 -15.03
CA LEU A 122 -1.06 -11.20 -14.62
C LEU A 122 -2.21 -10.50 -13.87
N LEU A 123 -3.44 -11.01 -13.96
CA LEU A 123 -4.57 -10.53 -13.16
C LEU A 123 -4.53 -11.08 -11.73
N ALA A 124 -3.70 -12.10 -11.49
CA ALA A 124 -3.51 -12.70 -10.18
C ALA A 124 -2.27 -12.12 -9.49
N SER A 125 -2.42 -11.91 -8.18
CA SER A 125 -1.33 -11.64 -7.25
C SER A 125 -0.25 -12.72 -7.29
N VAL A 126 1.02 -12.32 -7.18
CA VAL A 126 2.11 -13.28 -6.88
C VAL A 126 2.04 -13.77 -5.43
N TYR A 127 1.43 -12.98 -4.55
CA TYR A 127 1.23 -13.30 -3.14
C TYR A 127 -0.01 -14.18 -3.02
N THR A 128 0.20 -15.49 -3.14
CA THR A 128 -0.79 -16.56 -2.95
C THR A 128 -1.15 -16.74 -1.47
N GLN A 129 -2.09 -17.64 -1.18
CA GLN A 129 -2.37 -18.05 0.21
C GLN A 129 -1.10 -18.53 0.93
N GLU A 130 -0.15 -19.15 0.22
CA GLU A 130 1.13 -19.55 0.80
C GLU A 130 1.92 -18.35 1.34
N TRP A 131 1.90 -17.20 0.67
CA TRP A 131 2.56 -15.98 1.19
C TRP A 131 1.83 -15.39 2.40
N ILE A 132 0.50 -15.38 2.36
CA ILE A 132 -0.36 -14.86 3.44
C ILE A 132 -0.18 -15.69 4.70
N ASP A 133 -0.15 -17.00 4.49
CA ASP A 133 0.13 -17.98 5.52
C ASP A 133 1.60 -17.92 5.96
N GLY A 134 2.46 -17.36 5.12
CA GLY A 134 3.88 -17.14 5.33
C GLY A 134 4.78 -18.30 4.91
N ASN A 135 4.27 -19.33 4.20
CA ASN A 135 4.90 -20.58 3.73
C ASN A 135 5.93 -20.26 2.63
N ILE A 136 6.75 -19.25 2.89
CA ILE A 136 7.60 -18.58 1.94
C ILE A 136 8.85 -19.43 1.81
N THR A 137 9.01 -20.02 0.64
CA THR A 137 10.19 -20.82 0.32
C THR A 137 11.29 -19.97 -0.32
N PRO A 138 12.57 -20.36 -0.22
CA PRO A 138 13.64 -19.71 -0.98
C PRO A 138 13.35 -19.63 -2.48
N GLN A 139 12.70 -20.64 -3.06
CA GLN A 139 12.32 -20.67 -4.47
C GLN A 139 11.26 -19.62 -4.81
N MET A 140 10.31 -19.36 -3.90
CA MET A 140 9.33 -18.29 -4.09
C MET A 140 9.99 -16.90 -4.06
N ILE A 141 10.93 -16.69 -3.13
CA ILE A 141 11.71 -15.45 -3.04
C ILE A 141 12.59 -15.27 -4.28
N GLU A 142 13.29 -16.30 -4.71
CA GLU A 142 14.13 -16.28 -5.91
C GLU A 142 13.29 -15.98 -7.16
N ARG A 143 12.14 -16.64 -7.29
CA ARG A 143 11.18 -16.37 -8.37
C ARG A 143 10.71 -14.92 -8.34
N LEU A 144 10.33 -14.41 -7.18
CA LEU A 144 9.89 -13.02 -7.00
C LEU A 144 11.01 -12.03 -7.36
N SER A 145 12.25 -12.31 -6.96
CA SER A 145 13.42 -11.49 -7.27
C SER A 145 13.68 -11.44 -8.78
N ARG A 146 13.51 -12.57 -9.48
CA ARG A 146 13.73 -12.69 -10.93
C ARG A 146 12.59 -12.10 -11.77
N GLU A 147 11.35 -12.41 -11.42
CA GLU A 147 10.16 -12.07 -12.23
C GLU A 147 9.54 -10.73 -11.82
N GLY A 148 9.70 -10.34 -10.55
CA GLY A 148 9.04 -9.20 -9.95
C GLY A 148 7.58 -9.47 -9.55
N ALA A 149 7.03 -8.60 -8.71
CA ALA A 149 5.68 -8.75 -8.15
C ALA A 149 4.58 -8.22 -9.07
N ASP A 150 4.93 -7.32 -9.98
CA ASP A 150 3.98 -6.40 -10.60
C ASP A 150 3.49 -6.89 -11.95
N ALA A 151 2.19 -6.75 -12.19
CA ALA A 151 1.65 -6.72 -13.53
C ALA A 151 1.78 -5.29 -14.07
N ILE A 152 2.73 -5.08 -14.97
CA ILE A 152 3.11 -3.77 -15.49
C ILE A 152 2.52 -3.58 -16.88
N VAL A 153 1.98 -2.38 -17.12
CA VAL A 153 1.62 -1.88 -18.44
C VAL A 153 2.57 -0.76 -18.82
N GLU A 154 3.21 -0.89 -19.98
CA GLU A 154 4.21 0.02 -20.51
C GLU A 154 3.75 0.52 -21.88
N ALA A 155 3.79 1.83 -22.09
CA ALA A 155 3.50 2.39 -23.41
C ALA A 155 4.35 3.63 -23.71
N CYS A 156 4.70 3.76 -24.98
CA CYS A 156 5.35 4.95 -25.51
C CYS A 156 4.71 5.42 -26.81
N ILE A 157 4.84 6.71 -27.08
CA ILE A 157 4.64 7.27 -28.41
C ILE A 157 6.02 7.63 -28.95
N LEU A 158 6.41 7.04 -30.07
CA LEU A 158 7.69 7.26 -30.73
C LEU A 158 7.50 8.15 -31.96
N ARG A 159 8.40 9.12 -32.15
CA ARG A 159 8.56 9.90 -33.38
C ARG A 159 10.01 9.81 -33.81
N ASP A 160 10.24 9.27 -35.00
CA ASP A 160 11.59 9.10 -35.56
C ASP A 160 12.55 8.35 -34.62
N GLY A 161 12.00 7.38 -33.86
CA GLY A 161 12.74 6.60 -32.86
C GLY A 161 12.86 7.25 -31.47
N ALA A 162 12.53 8.54 -31.31
CA ALA A 162 12.56 9.24 -30.04
C ALA A 162 11.20 9.20 -29.31
N ALA A 163 11.22 9.01 -27.98
CA ALA A 163 10.01 9.04 -27.18
C ALA A 163 9.43 10.45 -27.08
N ARG A 164 8.13 10.59 -27.37
CA ARG A 164 7.33 11.82 -27.22
C ARG A 164 6.35 11.73 -26.06
N ALA A 165 5.99 10.51 -25.65
CA ALA A 165 5.29 10.25 -24.42
C ALA A 165 5.72 8.88 -23.90
N ARG A 166 5.73 8.73 -22.58
CA ARG A 166 6.06 7.50 -21.88
C ARG A 166 5.18 7.36 -20.66
N LEU A 167 4.57 6.19 -20.52
CA LEU A 167 3.75 5.86 -19.37
C LEU A 167 4.02 4.42 -18.94
N GLN A 168 4.29 4.25 -17.64
CA GLN A 168 4.39 2.95 -17.00
C GLN A 168 3.50 2.93 -15.76
N THR A 169 2.63 1.94 -15.66
CA THR A 169 1.65 1.82 -14.57
C THR A 169 1.39 0.35 -14.23
N SER A 170 0.71 0.09 -13.11
CA SER A 170 0.17 -1.24 -12.82
C SER A 170 -1.06 -1.54 -13.70
N LEU A 171 -1.26 -2.82 -14.01
CA LEU A 171 -2.44 -3.32 -14.69
C LEU A 171 -3.72 -3.02 -13.89
N GLN A 172 -3.64 -3.12 -12.57
CA GLN A 172 -4.72 -2.78 -11.64
C GLN A 172 -5.17 -1.33 -11.80
N TYR A 173 -4.22 -0.39 -11.90
CA TYR A 173 -4.55 1.01 -12.12
C TYR A 173 -5.17 1.21 -13.50
N ALA A 174 -4.63 0.58 -14.55
CA ALA A 174 -5.23 0.61 -15.89
C ALA A 174 -6.65 0.00 -15.91
N TRP A 175 -6.93 -0.98 -15.05
CA TRP A 175 -8.27 -1.57 -14.90
C TRP A 175 -9.25 -0.61 -14.25
N ASP A 176 -8.84 0.07 -13.18
CA ASP A 176 -9.68 1.10 -12.54
C ASP A 176 -9.90 2.30 -13.47
N GLN A 177 -8.98 2.58 -14.40
CA GLN A 177 -9.22 3.57 -15.46
C GLN A 177 -10.35 3.17 -16.41
N ALA A 178 -10.84 1.92 -16.47
CA ALA A 178 -11.98 1.59 -17.30
C ALA A 178 -13.31 2.08 -16.70
N ASP A 179 -13.37 2.29 -15.37
CA ASP A 179 -14.59 2.70 -14.68
C ASP A 179 -14.69 4.24 -14.63
N PRO A 180 -15.72 4.84 -15.25
CA PRO A 180 -15.90 6.29 -15.24
C PRO A 180 -16.12 6.89 -13.84
N ASN A 181 -16.50 6.08 -12.84
CA ASN A 181 -16.66 6.52 -11.44
C ASN A 181 -15.34 6.49 -10.66
N LEU A 182 -14.32 5.80 -11.18
CA LEU A 182 -12.98 5.71 -10.60
C LEU A 182 -11.95 6.49 -11.42
N SER A 183 -12.26 6.81 -12.67
CA SER A 183 -11.37 7.50 -13.59
C SER A 183 -11.26 9.00 -13.29
N SER A 184 -10.68 9.36 -12.16
CA SER A 184 -10.26 10.73 -11.86
C SER A 184 -8.78 10.74 -11.49
N GLY A 185 -7.88 10.99 -12.43
CA GLY A 185 -6.43 10.87 -12.20
C GLY A 185 -5.63 11.66 -13.22
N ILE A 186 -4.30 11.49 -13.24
CA ILE A 186 -3.32 12.23 -14.07
C ILE A 186 -3.80 12.50 -15.52
N GLY A 187 -4.57 11.59 -16.12
CA GLY A 187 -5.19 11.77 -17.43
C GLY A 187 -6.30 12.83 -17.53
N GLU A 188 -7.10 13.10 -16.50
CA GLU A 188 -8.13 14.15 -16.54
C GLU A 188 -7.54 15.57 -16.41
N ARG A 189 -6.46 15.74 -15.62
CA ARG A 189 -5.70 17.00 -15.58
C ARG A 189 -4.91 17.23 -16.86
N SER A 190 -4.35 16.14 -17.39
CA SER A 190 -4.01 15.90 -18.78
C SER A 190 -4.91 16.66 -19.75
N LEU A 191 -6.21 16.31 -19.73
CA LEU A 191 -7.20 16.65 -20.74
C LEU A 191 -7.66 18.12 -20.80
N ARG A 192 -7.24 19.01 -19.89
CA ARG A 192 -7.47 20.45 -20.06
C ARG A 192 -6.45 21.03 -21.06
N PRO A 193 -6.84 21.95 -21.97
CA PRO A 193 -5.88 22.62 -22.84
C PRO A 193 -4.92 23.45 -21.98
N LEU A 194 -3.61 23.27 -22.18
CA LEU A 194 -2.62 24.24 -21.72
C LEU A 194 -2.87 25.54 -22.50
N GLY A 195 -3.57 26.50 -21.87
CA GLY A 195 -3.89 27.78 -22.49
C GLY A 195 -5.03 28.60 -21.86
N ALA A 196 -5.69 28.14 -20.78
CA ALA A 196 -6.81 28.88 -20.18
C ALA A 196 -6.43 29.83 -19.01
N ASP A 197 -5.16 29.89 -18.59
CA ASP A 197 -4.71 30.80 -17.52
C ASP A 197 -3.76 31.87 -18.09
N ALA A 198 -4.32 32.80 -18.86
CA ALA A 198 -3.70 34.10 -19.13
C ALA A 198 -4.78 35.11 -19.56
N GLY A 199 -5.41 35.78 -18.60
CA GLY A 199 -6.30 36.90 -18.90
C GLY A 199 -7.10 37.36 -17.70
N ALA A 200 -6.62 38.41 -17.04
CA ALA A 200 -7.43 39.21 -16.14
C ALA A 200 -8.63 39.80 -16.92
N GLY A 201 -9.82 39.72 -16.33
CA GLY A 201 -11.04 40.36 -16.82
C GLY A 201 -12.13 40.23 -15.77
N GLU A 202 -12.28 41.26 -14.94
CA GLU A 202 -13.50 41.52 -14.20
C GLU A 202 -14.62 41.75 -15.22
N ASP A 203 -15.61 40.87 -15.29
CA ASP A 203 -17.03 41.22 -15.54
C ASP A 203 -17.90 39.96 -15.44
N GLY A 204 -18.99 40.07 -14.68
CA GLY A 204 -19.88 38.96 -14.33
C GLY A 204 -20.71 38.44 -15.51
N GLY A 205 -20.74 37.12 -15.66
CA GLY A 205 -21.62 36.39 -16.56
C GLY A 205 -21.55 34.88 -16.30
N GLU A 206 -22.66 34.33 -15.79
CA GLU A 206 -23.05 32.92 -15.60
C GLU A 206 -21.95 31.83 -15.74
N GLU A 207 -21.54 31.30 -14.58
CA GLU A 207 -20.62 30.18 -14.39
C GLU A 207 -21.13 28.87 -15.00
N GLY A 208 -20.52 28.44 -16.11
CA GLY A 208 -20.51 27.05 -16.54
C GLY A 208 -19.50 26.25 -15.72
N ASP A 209 -19.98 25.27 -14.96
CA ASP A 209 -19.25 24.35 -14.06
C ASP A 209 -17.90 23.85 -14.64
N GLY A 210 -16.82 24.53 -14.26
CA GLY A 210 -15.43 24.12 -14.46
C GLY A 210 -15.02 22.98 -13.52
N GLY A 211 -15.72 21.85 -13.59
CA GLY A 211 -15.72 20.77 -12.59
C GLY A 211 -14.34 20.24 -12.17
N ALA A 212 -14.11 20.23 -10.86
CA ALA A 212 -13.03 19.51 -10.18
C ALA A 212 -13.10 17.99 -10.47
N PRO A 213 -12.00 17.23 -10.31
CA PRO A 213 -12.01 15.77 -10.49
C PRO A 213 -13.13 15.13 -9.68
N ARG A 214 -13.92 14.23 -10.30
CA ARG A 214 -14.98 13.53 -9.57
C ARG A 214 -14.35 12.64 -8.49
N PRO A 215 -14.75 12.76 -7.21
CA PRO A 215 -14.16 11.95 -6.15
C PRO A 215 -14.52 10.47 -6.32
N VAL A 216 -13.55 9.57 -6.12
CA VAL A 216 -13.74 8.10 -6.14
C VAL A 216 -14.87 7.68 -5.22
N ARG A 217 -16.01 7.22 -5.75
CA ARG A 217 -17.17 6.84 -4.93
C ARG A 217 -17.07 5.40 -4.43
N ALA A 218 -17.54 5.16 -3.20
CA ALA A 218 -17.73 3.80 -2.72
C ALA A 218 -18.78 3.09 -3.59
N GLY A 219 -18.68 1.76 -3.70
CA GLY A 219 -19.69 0.94 -4.37
C GLY A 219 -19.19 0.19 -5.60
N ASN A 220 -18.09 0.63 -6.21
CA ASN A 220 -17.42 -0.12 -7.27
C ASN A 220 -16.17 -0.84 -6.73
N PRO A 221 -15.83 -2.03 -7.25
CA PRO A 221 -14.57 -2.68 -6.92
C PRO A 221 -13.39 -1.82 -7.34
N ILE A 222 -12.41 -1.65 -6.45
CA ILE A 222 -11.22 -0.82 -6.67
C ILE A 222 -10.01 -1.73 -6.61
N ARG A 223 -9.26 -1.85 -7.71
CA ARG A 223 -8.16 -2.81 -7.85
C ARG A 223 -6.79 -2.20 -7.58
N SER A 224 -6.64 -0.89 -7.79
CA SER A 224 -5.39 -0.18 -7.54
C SER A 224 -5.35 0.38 -6.12
N MET A 225 -4.14 0.40 -5.56
CA MET A 225 -3.97 0.94 -4.21
C MET A 225 -4.15 2.45 -4.19
N GLU A 226 -3.75 3.15 -5.26
CA GLU A 226 -3.94 4.59 -5.43
C GLU A 226 -5.41 4.99 -5.21
N LYS A 227 -6.32 4.30 -5.91
CA LYS A 227 -7.76 4.58 -5.83
C LYS A 227 -8.38 4.15 -4.52
N TYR A 228 -7.90 3.06 -3.94
CA TYR A 228 -8.37 2.64 -2.63
C TYR A 228 -7.95 3.64 -1.55
N ALA A 229 -6.72 4.13 -1.62
CA ALA A 229 -6.19 5.13 -0.71
C ALA A 229 -6.90 6.49 -0.85
N GLU A 230 -7.22 6.94 -2.07
CA GLU A 230 -8.04 8.14 -2.29
C GLU A 230 -9.41 8.01 -1.57
N LEU A 231 -10.04 6.84 -1.69
CA LEU A 231 -11.29 6.56 -0.98
C LEU A 231 -11.08 6.56 0.54
N CYS A 232 -10.03 5.92 1.04
CA CYS A 232 -9.67 5.93 2.45
C CYS A 232 -9.46 7.34 2.99
N VAL A 233 -8.69 8.19 2.30
CA VAL A 233 -8.46 9.59 2.69
C VAL A 233 -9.77 10.37 2.73
N ARG A 234 -10.68 10.12 1.79
CA ARG A 234 -12.01 10.76 1.84
C ARG A 234 -12.78 10.35 3.09
N GLU A 235 -12.87 9.05 3.36
CA GLU A 235 -13.67 8.51 4.47
C GLU A 235 -13.05 8.81 5.85
N LEU A 236 -11.73 8.76 5.95
CA LEU A 236 -10.96 8.77 7.20
C LEU A 236 -10.14 10.05 7.42
N GLY A 237 -10.01 10.92 6.41
CA GLY A 237 -9.13 12.10 6.45
C GLY A 237 -7.73 11.79 5.96
N GLU A 238 -6.92 12.82 5.76
CA GLU A 238 -5.53 12.69 5.27
C GLU A 238 -4.67 11.85 6.22
N ILE A 239 -3.65 11.20 5.65
CA ILE A 239 -2.69 10.35 6.35
C ILE A 239 -1.54 11.24 6.85
N PRO A 240 -1.39 11.48 8.17
CA PRO A 240 -0.51 12.54 8.67
C PRO A 240 0.98 12.33 8.36
N PHE A 241 1.43 11.09 8.16
CA PHE A 241 2.83 10.77 7.88
C PHE A 241 3.37 11.39 6.59
N PHE A 242 2.49 11.87 5.68
CA PHE A 242 2.90 12.33 4.37
C PHE A 242 2.30 13.70 4.09
N LYS A 243 3.16 14.73 4.08
CA LYS A 243 2.73 16.08 3.70
C LYS A 243 2.26 16.10 2.25
N LYS A 244 1.07 16.62 2.03
CA LYS A 244 0.49 16.80 0.70
C LYS A 244 1.21 17.95 -0.02
N LEU A 245 1.84 17.65 -1.15
CA LEU A 245 2.52 18.63 -2.01
C LEU A 245 1.59 19.19 -3.07
N GLY A 246 0.59 18.39 -3.44
CA GLY A 246 -0.42 18.75 -4.41
C GLY A 246 -1.38 17.60 -4.65
N PRO A 247 -2.31 17.74 -5.60
CA PRO A 247 -3.29 16.70 -5.87
C PRO A 247 -2.61 15.44 -6.43
N GLY A 248 -2.73 14.34 -5.68
CA GLY A 248 -2.09 13.07 -6.00
C GLY A 248 -0.57 13.05 -5.79
N LYS A 249 0.01 14.09 -5.16
CA LYS A 249 1.46 14.21 -4.90
C LYS A 249 1.74 14.44 -3.43
N TYR A 250 2.61 13.60 -2.87
CA TYR A 250 2.93 13.60 -1.45
C TYR A 250 4.43 13.51 -1.21
N GLU A 251 4.85 13.96 -0.02
CA GLU A 251 6.16 13.65 0.54
C GLU A 251 6.27 12.16 0.91
N THR A 252 7.49 11.71 1.21
CA THR A 252 7.75 10.36 1.73
C THR A 252 8.01 10.39 3.24
N PHE A 253 7.91 9.24 3.88
CA PHE A 253 8.15 9.05 5.31
C PHE A 253 9.30 8.05 5.56
N ASP A 254 10.13 8.34 6.55
CA ASP A 254 11.21 7.47 7.02
C ASP A 254 10.76 6.71 8.27
N CYS A 255 10.58 5.39 8.16
CA CYS A 255 10.20 4.49 9.24
C CYS A 255 11.19 4.46 10.41
N ARG A 256 12.48 4.67 10.14
CA ARG A 256 13.54 4.55 11.14
C ARG A 256 13.66 5.84 11.93
N ASP A 257 13.63 6.96 11.23
CA ASP A 257 13.88 8.28 11.82
C ASP A 257 12.59 9.00 12.22
N PHE A 258 11.42 8.47 11.84
CA PHE A 258 10.09 9.02 12.12
C PHE A 258 9.89 10.44 11.57
N THR A 259 10.44 10.71 10.38
CA THR A 259 10.41 12.03 9.74
C THR A 259 9.85 11.97 8.33
N GLY A 260 9.26 13.07 7.88
CA GLY A 260 8.97 13.28 6.47
C GLY A 260 10.22 13.70 5.70
N SER A 261 10.16 13.64 4.36
CA SER A 261 11.26 14.09 3.50
C SER A 261 11.66 15.56 3.69
N SER A 262 10.77 16.41 4.22
CA SER A 262 11.06 17.81 4.55
C SER A 262 11.40 18.06 6.03
N GLY A 263 11.41 17.03 6.88
CA GLY A 263 11.73 17.13 8.30
C GLY A 263 10.67 16.50 9.22
N PRO A 264 10.70 16.83 10.52
CA PRO A 264 9.73 16.33 11.50
C PRO A 264 8.29 16.69 11.14
N ILE A 265 7.36 15.82 11.54
CA ILE A 265 5.93 15.98 11.30
C ILE A 265 5.22 16.11 12.65
N ASP A 266 4.43 17.17 12.80
CA ASP A 266 3.68 17.42 14.04
C ASP A 266 2.68 16.29 14.33
N GLY A 267 2.63 15.87 15.60
CA GLY A 267 1.72 14.83 16.06
C GLY A 267 2.09 13.39 15.67
N VAL A 268 3.18 13.19 14.93
CA VAL A 268 3.73 11.85 14.70
C VAL A 268 4.56 11.42 15.90
N GLU A 269 4.23 10.26 16.44
CA GLU A 269 5.02 9.57 17.46
C GLU A 269 5.49 8.23 16.90
N GLY A 270 6.74 7.86 17.16
CA GLY A 270 7.28 6.58 16.73
C GLY A 270 8.26 6.02 17.75
N ALA A 271 8.35 4.70 17.80
CA ALA A 271 9.33 4.01 18.60
C ALA A 271 9.82 2.73 17.91
N MET A 272 11.05 2.35 18.25
CA MET A 272 11.53 1.01 17.97
C MET A 272 10.84 0.02 18.90
N ILE A 273 10.45 -1.13 18.36
CA ILE A 273 9.91 -2.22 19.15
C ILE A 273 11.08 -2.92 19.85
N PRO A 274 11.07 -3.00 21.20
CA PRO A 274 12.19 -3.58 21.93
C PRO A 274 12.23 -5.10 21.75
N THR A 275 13.45 -5.62 21.63
CA THR A 275 13.72 -7.06 21.64
C THR A 275 14.69 -7.33 22.79
N SER A 276 14.29 -8.21 23.70
CA SER A 276 15.09 -8.62 24.85
C SER A 276 15.29 -10.13 24.89
N VAL A 277 16.42 -10.55 25.42
CA VAL A 277 16.70 -11.94 25.81
C VAL A 277 17.06 -11.91 27.27
N SER A 278 16.33 -12.68 28.08
CA SER A 278 16.62 -12.84 29.52
C SER A 278 17.19 -14.22 29.82
N ASP A 279 18.06 -14.28 30.82
CA ASP A 279 18.51 -15.55 31.41
C ASP A 279 17.39 -16.21 32.25
N ASP A 280 17.65 -17.39 32.79
CA ASP A 280 16.68 -18.12 33.61
C ASP A 280 16.25 -17.33 34.85
N ASN A 281 17.02 -16.36 35.34
CA ASN A 281 16.64 -15.55 36.51
C ASN A 281 15.88 -14.27 36.13
N GLY A 282 15.62 -14.05 34.83
CA GLY A 282 14.99 -12.82 34.33
C GLY A 282 15.95 -11.64 34.23
N ARG A 283 17.26 -11.88 34.31
CA ARG A 283 18.25 -10.83 34.04
C ARG A 283 18.40 -10.70 32.53
N GLU A 284 18.13 -9.51 32.02
CA GLU A 284 18.33 -9.22 30.60
C GLU A 284 19.82 -9.40 30.23
N ASN A 285 20.06 -10.22 29.21
CA ASN A 285 21.36 -10.56 28.66
C ASN A 285 21.35 -10.57 27.12
N THR A 286 20.56 -9.66 26.52
CA THR A 286 20.39 -9.51 25.07
C THR A 286 21.75 -9.44 24.34
N PRO A 287 22.09 -10.43 23.48
CA PRO A 287 23.35 -10.43 22.77
C PRO A 287 23.46 -9.30 21.73
N ASN A 288 24.68 -8.79 21.52
CA ASN A 288 24.94 -7.82 20.45
C ASN A 288 25.07 -8.48 19.06
N GLU A 289 25.40 -9.76 19.02
CA GLU A 289 25.52 -10.55 17.79
C GLU A 289 24.27 -11.42 17.59
N CYS A 290 23.91 -11.66 16.32
CA CYS A 290 22.84 -12.59 15.97
C CYS A 290 23.34 -14.05 16.05
N ASN A 291 22.44 -14.98 16.42
CA ASN A 291 22.75 -16.40 16.62
C ASN A 291 23.07 -17.13 15.30
N ASP A 292 22.50 -16.70 14.17
CA ASP A 292 22.68 -17.32 12.86
C ASP A 292 22.93 -16.26 11.78
N ARG A 293 23.96 -16.48 10.94
CA ARG A 293 24.42 -15.57 9.87
C ARG A 293 23.80 -15.92 8.51
N ARG A 294 22.60 -16.49 8.51
CA ARG A 294 21.93 -16.93 7.29
C ARG A 294 21.09 -15.80 6.71
N VAL A 295 21.67 -15.18 5.67
CA VAL A 295 21.04 -14.20 4.79
C VAL A 295 19.60 -14.57 4.47
N ASN A 296 18.69 -13.62 4.71
CA ASN A 296 17.25 -13.70 4.41
C ASN A 296 16.40 -14.62 5.32
N ARG A 297 16.82 -14.89 6.56
CA ARG A 297 15.89 -15.40 7.59
C ARG A 297 15.63 -14.35 8.66
N TYR A 298 14.35 -14.07 8.90
CA TYR A 298 13.87 -13.48 10.14
C TYR A 298 14.39 -14.32 11.31
N ASN A 299 14.74 -13.72 12.46
CA ASN A 299 15.34 -14.31 13.67
C ASN A 299 16.84 -14.02 13.86
N CYS A 300 17.17 -12.78 14.26
CA CYS A 300 18.51 -12.49 14.78
C CYS A 300 18.83 -13.36 16.00
N TYR A 301 17.87 -13.57 16.90
CA TYR A 301 18.00 -14.47 18.05
C TYR A 301 17.15 -15.73 17.85
N ASP A 302 17.61 -16.87 18.36
CA ASP A 302 16.79 -18.09 18.35
C ASP A 302 15.58 -17.96 19.29
N LYS A 303 15.78 -17.25 20.40
CA LYS A 303 14.83 -17.01 21.48
C LYS A 303 14.87 -15.58 21.95
N CYS A 304 13.74 -15.08 22.42
CA CYS A 304 13.58 -13.76 23.01
C CYS A 304 12.37 -13.77 23.97
N ASP A 305 12.24 -12.74 24.77
CA ASP A 305 11.21 -12.70 25.80
C ASP A 305 9.83 -12.40 25.21
N LYS A 306 9.79 -11.64 24.10
CA LYS A 306 8.56 -11.14 23.46
C LYS A 306 8.70 -11.25 21.94
N PRO A 307 8.57 -12.44 21.35
CA PRO A 307 8.69 -12.62 19.91
C PRO A 307 7.58 -11.90 19.16
N GLU A 308 7.91 -11.48 17.94
CA GLU A 308 6.94 -11.04 16.95
C GLU A 308 6.09 -12.25 16.52
N TRP A 309 4.78 -12.05 16.38
CA TRP A 309 3.83 -13.17 16.33
C TRP A 309 3.51 -13.70 14.93
N LEU A 310 3.56 -12.84 13.90
CA LEU A 310 3.20 -13.23 12.54
C LEU A 310 4.26 -14.15 11.92
N PHE A 311 5.53 -13.82 12.11
CA PHE A 311 6.67 -14.59 11.62
C PHE A 311 7.38 -15.38 12.73
N GLN A 312 6.84 -15.34 13.96
CA GLN A 312 7.43 -15.99 15.15
C GLN A 312 8.91 -15.64 15.28
N SER A 313 9.21 -14.34 15.19
CA SER A 313 10.57 -13.85 15.01
C SER A 313 11.12 -13.09 16.22
N CYS A 314 12.40 -13.33 16.51
CA CYS A 314 13.15 -12.58 17.52
C CYS A 314 14.18 -11.69 16.81
N GLU A 315 13.71 -10.53 16.34
CA GLU A 315 14.50 -9.62 15.52
C GLU A 315 14.51 -8.21 16.13
N PRO A 316 15.68 -7.58 16.33
CA PRO A 316 15.76 -6.19 16.76
C PRO A 316 15.60 -5.24 15.57
N GLY A 317 15.11 -4.03 15.82
CA GLY A 317 15.03 -3.00 14.80
C GLY A 317 13.67 -2.74 14.15
N PRO A 318 12.62 -3.60 14.23
CA PRO A 318 11.27 -3.20 13.83
C PRO A 318 10.83 -1.90 14.50
N THR A 319 10.00 -1.13 13.81
CA THR A 319 9.52 0.18 14.27
C THR A 319 8.03 0.31 14.05
N VAL A 320 7.38 1.08 14.92
CA VAL A 320 5.96 1.44 14.76
C VAL A 320 5.80 2.93 15.02
N SER A 321 4.99 3.57 14.19
CA SER A 321 4.60 4.97 14.31
C SER A 321 3.09 5.12 14.37
N THR A 322 2.63 6.16 15.04
CA THR A 322 1.22 6.54 15.05
C THR A 322 1.06 8.04 14.87
N ALA A 323 -0.08 8.43 14.31
CA ALA A 323 -0.54 9.81 14.27
C ALA A 323 -2.06 9.86 14.20
N LYS A 324 -2.66 10.83 14.89
CA LYS A 324 -4.10 11.12 14.81
C LYS A 324 -4.32 12.31 13.90
N ASN A 325 -5.28 12.22 12.99
CA ASN A 325 -5.66 13.34 12.12
C ASN A 325 -6.87 14.12 12.66
N ASP A 326 -7.21 15.23 11.99
CA ASP A 326 -8.30 16.13 12.39
C ASP A 326 -9.70 15.49 12.35
N LYS A 327 -9.88 14.37 11.63
CA LYS A 327 -11.14 13.60 11.66
C LYS A 327 -11.22 12.62 12.85
N GLY A 328 -10.20 12.62 13.70
CA GLY A 328 -10.08 11.68 14.82
C GLY A 328 -9.66 10.28 14.41
N THR A 329 -9.17 10.09 13.18
CA THR A 329 -8.65 8.80 12.72
C THR A 329 -7.24 8.60 13.23
N HIS A 330 -6.99 7.43 13.79
CA HIS A 330 -5.66 6.95 14.16
C HIS A 330 -5.04 6.20 12.98
N TRP A 331 -3.88 6.68 12.55
CA TRP A 331 -3.04 6.03 11.55
C TRP A 331 -1.86 5.39 12.26
N THR A 332 -1.61 4.11 11.99
CA THR A 332 -0.47 3.36 12.53
C THR A 332 0.30 2.77 11.37
N LEU A 333 1.61 3.05 11.30
CA LEU A 333 2.53 2.51 10.31
C LEU A 333 3.53 1.59 11.02
N LEU A 334 3.57 0.32 10.63
CA LEU A 334 4.46 -0.70 11.12
C LEU A 334 5.49 -1.03 10.03
N CYS A 335 6.77 -0.87 10.34
CA CYS A 335 7.86 -1.32 9.48
C CYS A 335 8.58 -2.45 10.21
N ARG A 336 8.27 -3.69 9.81
CA ARG A 336 8.70 -4.93 10.46
C ARG A 336 9.67 -5.72 9.57
N SER A 337 10.23 -6.79 10.11
CA SER A 337 11.04 -7.75 9.34
C SER A 337 12.26 -7.09 8.68
N THR A 338 13.20 -6.63 9.51
CA THR A 338 14.35 -5.83 9.07
C THR A 338 15.24 -6.59 8.08
N GLN A 339 15.93 -5.84 7.22
CA GLN A 339 16.97 -6.40 6.35
C GLN A 339 18.32 -5.82 6.72
N SER A 340 19.34 -6.67 6.82
CA SER A 340 20.72 -6.18 6.92
C SER A 340 21.15 -5.53 5.59
N GLU A 341 21.87 -4.41 5.70
CA GLU A 341 22.57 -3.77 4.57
C GLU A 341 24.08 -3.94 4.73
N GLY A 342 24.52 -5.15 5.09
CA GLY A 342 25.93 -5.43 5.42
C GLY A 342 26.05 -6.58 6.41
N GLU A 343 26.89 -6.41 7.43
CA GLU A 343 27.04 -7.41 8.50
C GLU A 343 25.71 -7.61 9.25
N GLU A 344 25.36 -8.85 9.54
CA GLU A 344 24.14 -9.24 10.27
C GLU A 344 24.38 -9.18 11.79
N THR A 345 24.50 -7.97 12.31
CA THR A 345 24.56 -7.71 13.76
C THR A 345 23.23 -7.17 14.25
N ALA A 346 22.93 -7.34 15.55
CA ALA A 346 21.74 -6.74 16.14
C ALA A 346 21.74 -5.21 15.94
N GLU A 347 22.93 -4.61 15.93
CA GLU A 347 23.08 -3.17 15.82
C GLU A 347 22.96 -2.63 14.39
N SER A 348 23.33 -3.41 13.38
CA SER A 348 23.04 -3.05 11.99
C SER A 348 21.54 -3.14 11.70
N LEU A 349 20.85 -4.14 12.24
CA LEU A 349 19.38 -4.27 12.12
C LEU A 349 18.64 -3.13 12.82
N LYS A 350 19.15 -2.61 13.95
CA LYS A 350 18.62 -1.41 14.61
C LYS A 350 18.82 -0.11 13.83
N LYS A 351 19.70 -0.10 12.83
CA LYS A 351 20.02 1.08 12.00
C LYS A 351 19.49 0.98 10.58
N THR A 352 19.09 -0.20 10.13
CA THR A 352 18.61 -0.40 8.76
C THR A 352 17.38 0.43 8.47
N LYS A 353 17.30 0.89 7.22
CA LYS A 353 16.12 1.53 6.65
C LYS A 353 15.38 0.62 5.67
N ARG A 354 15.72 -0.67 5.63
CA ARG A 354 15.03 -1.65 4.78
C ARG A 354 14.22 -2.65 5.61
N PHE A 355 12.98 -2.82 5.19
CA PHE A 355 11.98 -3.63 5.87
C PHE A 355 11.26 -4.49 4.85
N ASN A 356 11.26 -5.81 5.03
CA ASN A 356 10.55 -6.70 4.12
C ASN A 356 9.05 -6.43 4.10
N ASP A 357 8.53 -5.89 5.20
CA ASP A 357 7.13 -5.78 5.46
C ASP A 357 6.80 -4.44 6.10
N ILE A 358 6.03 -3.65 5.36
CA ILE A 358 5.60 -2.32 5.73
C ILE A 358 4.08 -2.34 5.61
N ALA A 359 3.39 -2.14 6.73
CA ALA A 359 1.95 -2.21 6.82
C ALA A 359 1.41 -0.95 7.50
N MET A 360 0.28 -0.45 7.02
CA MET A 360 -0.38 0.71 7.60
C MET A 360 -1.86 0.44 7.81
N ILE A 361 -2.37 0.92 8.95
CA ILE A 361 -3.77 0.81 9.33
C ILE A 361 -4.27 2.20 9.68
N GLY A 362 -5.35 2.63 9.04
CA GLY A 362 -6.11 3.82 9.45
C GLY A 362 -7.43 3.38 10.05
N HIS A 363 -7.72 3.78 11.29
CA HIS A 363 -8.97 3.43 11.98
C HIS A 363 -9.56 4.64 12.70
N ASN A 364 -10.85 4.87 12.48
CA ASN A 364 -11.60 5.89 13.18
C ASN A 364 -12.49 5.24 14.24
N PRO A 365 -12.20 5.41 15.54
CA PRO A 365 -12.93 4.71 16.61
C PRO A 365 -14.40 5.12 16.74
N ILE A 366 -14.78 6.30 16.20
CA ILE A 366 -16.16 6.80 16.25
C ILE A 366 -17.00 6.18 15.13
N THR A 367 -16.47 6.09 13.91
CA THR A 367 -17.21 5.58 12.75
C THR A 367 -16.94 4.10 12.45
N GLY A 368 -15.90 3.54 13.07
CA GLY A 368 -15.42 2.17 12.86
C GLY A 368 -14.74 1.93 11.52
N LYS A 369 -14.75 2.91 10.61
CA LYS A 369 -14.16 2.77 9.28
C LYS A 369 -12.67 2.52 9.41
N THR A 370 -12.20 1.54 8.64
CA THR A 370 -10.83 1.05 8.68
C THR A 370 -10.29 0.83 7.28
N CYS A 371 -9.03 1.20 7.07
CA CYS A 371 -8.28 0.90 5.86
C CYS A 371 -6.98 0.18 6.18
N PHE A 372 -6.64 -0.81 5.35
CA PHE A 372 -5.42 -1.60 5.44
C PHE A 372 -4.56 -1.36 4.20
N PHE A 373 -3.26 -1.19 4.42
CA PHE A 373 -2.25 -1.05 3.38
C PHE A 373 -1.12 -2.01 3.71
N GLN A 374 -0.68 -2.79 2.73
CA GLN A 374 0.45 -3.70 2.86
C GLN A 374 1.38 -3.45 1.68
N ASN A 375 2.69 -3.41 1.94
CA ASN A 375 3.66 -3.36 0.87
C ASN A 375 3.71 -4.66 0.07
N LYS A 376 4.36 -4.59 -1.10
CA LYS A 376 4.77 -5.78 -1.84
C LYS A 376 5.88 -6.46 -1.05
N ILE A 377 5.53 -7.48 -0.26
CA ILE A 377 6.47 -8.17 0.63
C ILE A 377 7.72 -8.57 -0.17
N PHE A 378 8.92 -8.24 0.33
CA PHE A 378 10.22 -8.43 -0.33
C PHE A 378 10.49 -7.61 -1.62
N SER A 379 9.61 -6.69 -2.04
CA SER A 379 9.81 -5.84 -3.23
C SER A 379 9.60 -4.35 -2.99
N GLY A 380 8.75 -3.96 -2.03
CA GLY A 380 8.52 -2.58 -1.61
C GLY A 380 9.15 -2.30 -0.25
N THR A 381 10.47 -2.47 -0.16
CA THR A 381 11.17 -2.60 1.14
C THR A 381 11.94 -1.37 1.57
N ASP A 382 11.82 -0.25 0.85
CA ASP A 382 12.47 1.02 1.18
C ASP A 382 11.69 1.74 2.28
N GLY A 383 12.10 1.52 3.54
CA GLY A 383 11.53 2.21 4.69
C GLY A 383 12.10 3.60 4.94
N ALA A 384 13.14 4.03 4.20
CA ALA A 384 13.62 5.42 4.27
C ALA A 384 12.69 6.37 3.50
N ARG A 385 11.98 5.83 2.50
CA ARG A 385 11.15 6.60 1.57
C ARG A 385 9.80 5.93 1.33
N VAL A 386 9.10 5.58 2.41
CA VAL A 386 7.73 5.08 2.32
C VAL A 386 6.86 6.15 1.64
N THR A 387 6.07 5.74 0.65
CA THR A 387 5.26 6.67 -0.16
C THR A 387 3.83 6.72 0.38
N HIS A 388 3.14 7.85 0.20
CA HIS A 388 1.70 7.90 0.48
C HIS A 388 0.96 6.93 -0.46
N PRO A 389 0.03 6.08 0.02
CA PRO A 389 -0.64 5.09 -0.82
C PRO A 389 -1.57 5.68 -1.88
N ALA A 390 -1.98 6.95 -1.75
CA ALA A 390 -2.70 7.70 -2.79
C ALA A 390 -1.79 8.55 -3.71
N ASP A 391 -0.46 8.44 -3.58
CA ASP A 391 0.44 9.13 -4.52
C ASP A 391 0.34 8.47 -5.90
N LEU A 392 -0.05 9.25 -6.91
CA LEU A 392 -0.37 8.74 -8.25
C LEU A 392 0.86 8.33 -9.03
N GLU A 393 2.05 8.80 -8.65
CA GLU A 393 3.30 8.46 -9.29
C GLU A 393 4.02 7.35 -8.51
N LYS A 394 4.00 7.43 -7.18
CA LYS A 394 4.92 6.68 -6.31
C LYS A 394 4.29 5.57 -5.48
N SER A 395 2.97 5.52 -5.33
CA SER A 395 2.29 4.53 -4.47
C SER A 395 2.67 3.09 -4.84
N ARG A 396 2.58 2.77 -6.14
CA ARG A 396 2.93 1.47 -6.72
C ARG A 396 4.39 1.06 -6.57
N HIS A 397 5.28 1.83 -5.95
CA HIS A 397 6.64 1.34 -5.64
C HIS A 397 6.70 0.59 -4.32
N VAL A 398 5.79 0.90 -3.39
CA VAL A 398 5.75 0.29 -2.07
C VAL A 398 4.55 -0.63 -1.96
N TRP A 399 3.36 -0.10 -2.23
CA TRP A 399 2.11 -0.75 -1.85
C TRP A 399 1.63 -1.78 -2.87
N ASP A 400 1.16 -2.92 -2.36
CA ASP A 400 0.46 -3.93 -3.16
C ASP A 400 -0.99 -3.50 -3.45
N GLU A 401 -1.71 -4.23 -4.31
CA GLU A 401 -3.15 -4.02 -4.54
C GLU A 401 -3.98 -4.26 -3.26
N PRO A 402 -5.22 -3.73 -3.14
CA PRO A 402 -6.06 -3.95 -1.96
C PRO A 402 -6.40 -5.43 -1.73
N LYS A 403 -6.33 -5.89 -0.48
CA LYS A 403 -6.53 -7.31 -0.11
C LYS A 403 -7.52 -7.49 1.04
N GLY A 404 -8.32 -8.56 0.96
CA GLY A 404 -9.29 -8.92 2.00
C GLY A 404 -8.68 -9.70 3.18
N TYR A 405 -7.52 -10.34 3.02
CA TYR A 405 -6.97 -11.26 4.03
C TYR A 405 -6.65 -10.59 5.38
N CYS A 406 -6.46 -9.27 5.41
CA CYS A 406 -6.24 -8.52 6.65
C CYS A 406 -7.37 -8.77 7.66
N MET A 407 -8.62 -8.89 7.19
CA MET A 407 -9.79 -9.18 8.03
C MET A 407 -9.78 -10.59 8.62
N GLY A 408 -8.96 -11.51 8.12
CA GLY A 408 -8.77 -12.81 8.76
C GLY A 408 -8.16 -12.66 10.16
N CYS A 409 -7.09 -11.87 10.28
CA CYS A 409 -6.41 -11.59 11.55
C CYS A 409 -7.10 -10.46 12.32
N HIS A 410 -7.46 -9.38 11.61
CA HIS A 410 -8.18 -8.22 12.13
C HIS A 410 -9.70 -8.43 12.05
N SER A 411 -10.14 -9.59 12.55
CA SER A 411 -11.51 -10.08 12.37
C SER A 411 -12.54 -9.28 13.13
N ALA A 412 -12.15 -8.73 14.28
CA ALA A 412 -13.00 -7.93 15.14
C ALA A 412 -12.48 -6.51 15.31
N GLU A 413 -11.19 -6.26 15.24
CA GLU A 413 -10.63 -4.95 15.57
C GLU A 413 -9.55 -4.52 14.59
N ALA A 414 -9.35 -3.22 14.46
CA ALA A 414 -8.31 -2.66 13.61
C ALA A 414 -6.90 -2.97 14.11
N PHE A 415 -6.68 -3.04 15.42
CA PHE A 415 -5.35 -3.27 16.00
C PHE A 415 -5.29 -4.59 16.78
N ILE A 416 -4.19 -5.33 16.63
CA ILE A 416 -3.91 -6.55 17.38
C ILE A 416 -2.79 -6.22 18.37
N HIS A 417 -3.05 -6.46 19.64
CA HIS A 417 -2.10 -6.17 20.72
C HIS A 417 -1.44 -7.44 21.24
N THR A 418 -0.11 -7.38 21.34
CA THR A 418 0.74 -8.44 21.89
C THR A 418 1.85 -7.79 22.72
N PRO A 419 2.51 -8.54 23.63
CA PRO A 419 3.62 -8.00 24.41
C PRO A 419 4.74 -7.42 23.55
N TRP A 420 4.94 -7.94 22.34
CA TRP A 420 5.93 -7.45 21.39
C TRP A 420 5.59 -6.02 20.94
N ILE A 421 4.45 -5.82 20.25
CA ILE A 421 4.09 -4.50 19.71
C ILE A 421 3.82 -3.48 20.83
N ASP A 422 3.27 -3.93 21.96
CA ASP A 422 2.99 -3.07 23.12
C ASP A 422 4.27 -2.65 23.88
N GLY A 423 5.41 -3.28 23.57
CA GLY A 423 6.72 -2.86 24.09
C GLY A 423 7.19 -1.52 23.50
N ALA A 424 6.66 -1.12 22.34
CA ALA A 424 6.89 0.21 21.79
C ALA A 424 6.03 1.22 22.57
N ILE A 425 6.68 2.05 23.39
CA ILE A 425 6.01 2.97 24.32
C ILE A 425 6.21 4.44 23.93
N ARG A 426 5.16 5.24 24.16
CA ARG A 426 5.20 6.70 24.17
C ARG A 426 5.98 7.23 25.36
N ARG A 427 6.26 8.53 25.33
CA ARG A 427 6.90 9.25 26.45
C ARG A 427 6.09 9.20 27.74
N ASP A 428 4.76 9.07 27.66
CA ASP A 428 3.87 8.95 28.81
C ASP A 428 3.75 7.53 29.37
N GLY A 429 4.46 6.55 28.78
CA GLY A 429 4.45 5.15 29.18
C GLY A 429 3.32 4.31 28.56
N THR A 430 2.45 4.87 27.72
CA THR A 430 1.41 4.12 27.01
C THR A 430 1.93 3.49 25.70
N PRO A 431 1.33 2.40 25.17
CA PRO A 431 1.78 1.79 23.92
C PRO A 431 1.58 2.69 22.70
N ILE A 432 2.56 2.77 21.78
CA ILE A 432 2.48 3.57 20.54
C ILE A 432 1.23 3.22 19.72
N VAL A 433 0.87 1.94 19.60
CA VAL A 433 -0.39 1.56 18.95
C VAL A 433 -1.55 1.87 19.90
N PRO A 434 -2.59 2.63 19.48
CA PRO A 434 -3.73 2.92 20.34
C PRO A 434 -4.39 1.65 20.87
N LYS A 435 -4.45 1.53 22.20
CA LYS A 435 -4.88 0.31 22.90
C LYS A 435 -6.08 0.58 23.79
N MET A 436 -7.05 -0.34 23.78
CA MET A 436 -8.21 -0.31 24.66
C MET A 436 -7.82 -0.24 26.14
N GLY A 437 -8.40 0.72 26.86
CA GLY A 437 -8.13 0.96 28.29
C GLY A 437 -6.82 1.68 28.59
N ALA A 438 -6.00 1.97 27.57
CA ALA A 438 -4.77 2.76 27.72
C ALA A 438 -4.81 4.07 26.93
N HIS A 439 -5.51 4.10 25.79
CA HIS A 439 -5.67 5.29 24.97
C HIS A 439 -7.07 5.90 25.17
N ALA A 440 -7.16 7.23 25.27
CA ALA A 440 -8.39 7.95 25.61
C ALA A 440 -9.56 7.70 24.62
N ASP A 441 -9.26 7.51 23.34
CA ASP A 441 -10.27 7.22 22.31
C ASP A 441 -10.69 5.74 22.22
N PHE A 442 -10.06 4.84 22.99
CA PHE A 442 -10.31 3.41 22.95
C PHE A 442 -10.72 2.93 24.33
N GLU A 443 -12.01 3.02 24.62
CA GLU A 443 -12.58 2.58 25.89
C GLU A 443 -12.51 1.05 26.01
N ILE A 444 -12.06 0.57 27.17
CA ILE A 444 -12.10 -0.87 27.48
C ILE A 444 -13.55 -1.32 27.63
N SER A 445 -13.86 -2.55 27.22
CA SER A 445 -15.20 -3.15 27.33
C SER A 445 -16.25 -2.54 26.41
N TRP A 446 -15.91 -1.59 25.53
CA TRP A 446 -16.84 -1.05 24.54
C TRP A 446 -16.96 -1.96 23.30
N ASN A 447 -17.52 -3.15 23.51
CA ASN A 447 -17.73 -4.15 22.45
C ASN A 447 -18.76 -3.70 21.38
N GLY A 448 -19.59 -2.71 21.72
CA GLY A 448 -20.51 -2.04 20.81
C GLY A 448 -19.87 -1.01 19.86
N SER A 449 -18.54 -0.78 19.97
CA SER A 449 -17.82 0.13 19.07
C SER A 449 -17.99 -0.30 17.61
N PRO A 450 -18.17 0.62 16.66
CA PRO A 450 -18.30 0.23 15.26
C PRO A 450 -16.96 -0.27 14.69
N TYR A 451 -17.00 -1.23 13.77
CA TYR A 451 -15.85 -1.64 12.96
C TYR A 451 -16.27 -2.10 11.56
N SER A 452 -15.70 -1.47 10.54
CA SER A 452 -15.95 -1.79 9.14
C SER A 452 -14.72 -1.52 8.29
N VAL A 453 -14.56 -2.27 7.21
CA VAL A 453 -13.50 -2.02 6.22
C VAL A 453 -14.05 -1.21 5.07
N VAL A 454 -13.35 -0.14 4.71
CA VAL A 454 -13.78 0.77 3.64
C VAL A 454 -13.95 0.00 2.33
N ASN A 455 -15.07 0.24 1.64
CA ASN A 455 -15.45 -0.38 0.38
C ASN A 455 -15.60 -1.93 0.38
N ARG A 456 -15.55 -2.59 1.55
CA ARG A 456 -15.57 -4.06 1.67
C ARG A 456 -16.57 -4.76 0.77
N LYS A 457 -17.84 -4.34 0.82
CA LYS A 457 -18.94 -4.96 0.06
C LYS A 457 -18.70 -4.90 -1.46
N ALA A 458 -18.12 -3.81 -1.96
CA ALA A 458 -17.81 -3.70 -3.38
C ALA A 458 -16.61 -4.58 -3.76
N GLN A 459 -15.58 -4.61 -2.92
CA GLN A 459 -14.41 -5.46 -3.13
C GLN A 459 -14.77 -6.95 -3.13
N ALA A 460 -15.65 -7.38 -2.22
CA ALA A 460 -16.19 -8.74 -2.17
C ALA A 460 -16.87 -9.12 -3.50
N ARG A 461 -17.78 -8.26 -4.00
CA ARG A 461 -18.49 -8.49 -5.26
C ARG A 461 -17.53 -8.56 -6.46
N GLY A 462 -16.50 -7.72 -6.47
CA GLY A 462 -15.49 -7.68 -7.53
C GLY A 462 -14.40 -8.73 -7.41
N ARG A 463 -14.36 -9.52 -6.32
CA ARG A 463 -13.33 -10.52 -6.03
C ARG A 463 -11.90 -9.94 -6.09
N VAL A 464 -11.74 -8.71 -5.61
CA VAL A 464 -10.45 -7.99 -5.69
C VAL A 464 -9.43 -8.61 -4.74
N GLY A 465 -8.18 -8.76 -5.20
CA GLY A 465 -7.06 -9.15 -4.35
C GLY A 465 -7.01 -10.64 -3.98
N GLY A 466 -7.85 -11.49 -4.58
CA GLY A 466 -7.82 -12.95 -4.44
C GLY A 466 -8.28 -13.53 -3.10
N GLY A 467 -8.48 -12.71 -2.06
CA GLY A 467 -9.00 -13.12 -0.74
C GLY A 467 -10.48 -12.81 -0.57
N SER A 468 -11.15 -13.52 0.35
CA SER A 468 -12.50 -13.14 0.77
C SER A 468 -12.46 -11.79 1.48
N TRP A 469 -13.46 -10.96 1.20
CA TRP A 469 -13.73 -9.71 1.90
C TRP A 469 -14.89 -9.84 2.90
N ASP A 470 -15.23 -11.06 3.29
CA ASP A 470 -16.27 -11.30 4.29
C ASP A 470 -15.75 -10.90 5.66
N MET A 471 -16.51 -10.06 6.36
CA MET A 471 -16.21 -9.74 7.75
C MET A 471 -16.63 -10.91 8.63
N PRO A 472 -15.73 -11.46 9.45
CA PRO A 472 -16.10 -12.49 10.40
C PRO A 472 -17.11 -11.94 11.42
N LYS A 473 -17.96 -12.83 11.93
CA LYS A 473 -18.80 -12.54 13.10
C LYS A 473 -17.96 -12.45 14.37
N GLN A 474 -18.49 -11.92 15.46
CA GLN A 474 -17.88 -12.00 16.78
C GLN A 474 -18.55 -13.07 17.64
N ILE A 475 -17.79 -13.72 18.52
CA ILE A 475 -18.37 -14.64 19.52
C ILE A 475 -19.06 -13.83 20.61
N VAL A 476 -20.25 -14.27 21.02
CA VAL A 476 -21.09 -13.64 22.06
C VAL A 476 -21.63 -14.64 23.08
N SER A 477 -21.11 -15.87 23.11
CA SER A 477 -21.46 -16.88 24.10
C SER A 477 -21.18 -16.40 25.53
N GLU A 478 -22.10 -16.61 26.46
CA GLU A 478 -21.92 -16.28 27.89
C GLU A 478 -20.69 -16.98 28.48
N GLU A 479 -20.37 -18.19 28.01
CA GLU A 479 -19.19 -18.93 28.46
C GLU A 479 -17.86 -18.22 28.08
N ALA A 480 -17.88 -17.31 27.10
CA ALA A 480 -16.72 -16.52 26.71
C ALA A 480 -16.60 -15.17 27.46
N ASP A 481 -17.59 -14.80 28.30
CA ASP A 481 -17.71 -13.48 28.93
C ASP A 481 -16.48 -13.02 29.69
N ALA A 482 -15.75 -13.95 30.33
CA ALA A 482 -14.53 -13.59 31.03
C ALA A 482 -13.50 -12.93 30.10
N CYS A 483 -13.36 -13.41 28.87
CA CYS A 483 -12.47 -12.81 27.86
C CYS A 483 -13.13 -11.62 27.16
N LEU A 484 -14.44 -11.69 26.90
CA LEU A 484 -15.19 -10.62 26.22
C LEU A 484 -15.40 -9.38 27.09
N SER A 485 -15.14 -9.48 28.40
CA SER A 485 -15.26 -8.35 29.33
C SER A 485 -14.34 -7.18 29.01
N CYS A 486 -13.29 -7.35 28.19
CA CYS A 486 -12.34 -6.29 27.83
C CYS A 486 -12.47 -5.84 26.36
N HIS A 487 -12.63 -6.80 25.45
CA HIS A 487 -12.72 -6.56 24.01
C HIS A 487 -13.42 -7.72 23.32
N ARG A 488 -13.93 -7.49 22.10
CA ARG A 488 -14.53 -8.54 21.26
C ARG A 488 -13.49 -9.49 20.65
N ILE A 489 -13.95 -10.67 20.25
CA ILE A 489 -13.15 -11.68 19.54
C ILE A 489 -13.90 -12.09 18.27
N GLY A 490 -13.31 -11.82 17.10
CA GLY A 490 -13.90 -12.13 15.81
C GLY A 490 -13.55 -13.53 15.33
N ALA A 491 -14.53 -14.27 14.83
CA ALA A 491 -14.50 -15.65 14.33
C ALA A 491 -13.67 -15.87 13.04
N GLY A 492 -12.65 -15.05 12.82
CA GLY A 492 -11.65 -15.23 11.78
C GLY A 492 -10.45 -16.06 12.25
N GLN A 493 -9.35 -15.96 11.51
CA GLN A 493 -8.07 -16.59 11.85
C GLN A 493 -7.54 -16.15 13.22
N GLY A 494 -7.85 -14.91 13.64
CA GLY A 494 -7.46 -14.39 14.93
C GLY A 494 -7.98 -15.22 16.12
N MET A 495 -9.25 -15.65 16.10
CA MET A 495 -9.87 -16.43 17.18
C MET A 495 -9.22 -17.80 17.37
N ARG A 496 -8.68 -18.39 16.29
CA ARG A 496 -8.02 -19.71 16.31
C ARG A 496 -6.63 -19.67 16.97
N ARG A 497 -6.10 -18.47 17.26
CA ARG A 497 -4.70 -18.27 17.65
C ARG A 497 -4.55 -17.35 18.86
N PHE A 498 -4.90 -16.08 18.72
CA PHE A 498 -4.57 -15.04 19.70
C PHE A 498 -5.14 -15.29 21.09
N PRO A 499 -6.40 -15.77 21.27
CA PRO A 499 -6.90 -16.04 22.61
C PRO A 499 -6.11 -17.15 23.32
N MET A 500 -5.66 -18.17 22.59
CA MET A 500 -4.85 -19.27 23.16
C MET A 500 -3.46 -18.78 23.51
N TRP A 501 -2.82 -18.10 22.56
CA TRP A 501 -1.50 -17.54 22.74
C TRP A 501 -1.45 -16.58 23.92
N ALA A 502 -2.48 -15.74 24.09
CA ALA A 502 -2.54 -14.74 25.15
C ALA A 502 -2.57 -15.32 26.57
N VAL A 503 -2.91 -16.59 26.68
CA VAL A 503 -2.90 -17.35 27.93
C VAL A 503 -1.79 -18.41 27.94
N GLY A 504 -0.72 -18.22 27.18
CA GLY A 504 0.42 -19.15 27.15
C GLY A 504 0.12 -20.52 26.53
N GLU A 505 -1.03 -20.73 25.90
CA GLU A 505 -1.41 -21.98 25.25
C GLU A 505 -1.07 -22.00 23.75
N GLU A 506 -1.05 -23.19 23.15
CA GLU A 506 -0.89 -23.35 21.70
C GLU A 506 -2.17 -22.99 20.93
N GLY A 507 -1.99 -22.32 19.78
CA GLY A 507 -3.08 -22.05 18.84
C GLY A 507 -3.59 -23.33 18.15
N LEU A 508 -4.80 -23.26 17.58
CA LEU A 508 -5.46 -24.40 16.92
C LEU A 508 -4.89 -24.74 15.55
N ASP A 509 -4.40 -23.73 14.85
CA ASP A 509 -3.77 -23.90 13.54
C ASP A 509 -2.30 -23.61 13.62
N LYS A 510 -1.53 -24.37 12.83
CA LYS A 510 -0.16 -24.02 12.50
C LYS A 510 -0.18 -22.71 11.72
N PHE A 511 0.64 -21.74 12.12
CA PHE A 511 0.97 -20.64 11.20
C PHE A 511 1.62 -21.28 9.98
N PRO A 512 1.07 -21.14 8.78
CA PRO A 512 1.59 -21.88 7.65
C PRO A 512 2.73 -21.08 7.05
N SER A 513 3.74 -20.77 7.87
CA SER A 513 4.97 -20.07 7.47
C SER A 513 6.24 -20.91 7.53
N GLY A 514 6.07 -22.21 7.65
CA GLY A 514 7.17 -23.09 8.08
C GLY A 514 7.66 -22.79 9.50
N THR A 515 7.24 -21.69 10.15
CA THR A 515 7.24 -21.54 11.62
C THR A 515 5.96 -22.15 12.16
N SER A 516 5.81 -23.44 11.89
CA SER A 516 4.84 -24.30 12.52
C SER A 516 5.38 -24.69 13.89
N GLY A 517 4.93 -24.01 14.94
CA GLY A 517 5.24 -24.43 16.29
C GLY A 517 4.53 -23.59 17.33
N PRO A 518 4.48 -24.08 18.58
CA PRO A 518 4.19 -23.24 19.72
C PRO A 518 5.00 -21.93 19.64
N LEU A 519 4.53 -20.85 20.25
CA LEU A 519 5.43 -19.70 20.48
C LEU A 519 6.57 -20.09 21.43
N GLU A 520 6.33 -21.11 22.27
CA GLU A 520 7.21 -21.66 23.28
C GLU A 520 8.67 -21.88 22.84
N PRO A 521 9.03 -22.42 21.66
CA PRO A 521 10.41 -22.60 21.24
C PRO A 521 11.14 -21.28 20.99
N LYS A 522 10.41 -20.18 20.75
CA LYS A 522 10.92 -18.82 20.59
C LYS A 522 11.02 -18.05 21.90
N LEU A 523 10.38 -18.54 22.95
CA LEU A 523 10.46 -17.93 24.27
C LEU A 523 11.75 -18.34 25.00
N THR A 524 12.38 -17.37 25.68
CA THR A 524 13.37 -17.67 26.73
C THR A 524 12.70 -18.49 27.85
N ASN A 525 13.50 -19.22 28.64
CA ASN A 525 12.94 -19.99 29.75
C ASN A 525 12.25 -19.08 30.78
N TRP A 526 12.75 -17.86 30.97
CA TRP A 526 12.10 -16.85 31.80
C TRP A 526 10.73 -16.46 31.25
N ALA A 527 10.62 -16.20 29.95
CA ALA A 527 9.36 -15.79 29.34
C ALA A 527 8.33 -16.93 29.26
N LYS A 528 8.75 -18.19 29.36
CA LYS A 528 7.84 -19.35 29.46
C LYS A 528 7.11 -19.45 30.79
N ARG A 529 7.65 -18.84 31.85
CA ARG A 529 7.03 -18.89 33.19
C ARG A 529 5.60 -18.37 33.12
N PHE A 530 4.72 -18.94 33.94
CA PHE A 530 3.30 -18.65 33.94
C PHE A 530 3.01 -17.14 33.96
N GLU A 531 3.68 -16.40 34.84
CA GLU A 531 3.52 -14.95 35.00
C GLU A 531 3.96 -14.11 33.79
N ASN A 532 4.76 -14.68 32.89
CA ASN A 532 5.32 -13.99 31.72
C ASN A 532 4.69 -14.46 30.40
N SER A 533 4.22 -15.70 30.33
CA SER A 533 3.59 -16.28 29.14
C SER A 533 2.11 -15.90 29.01
N HIS A 534 1.45 -15.57 30.14
CA HIS A 534 0.04 -15.17 30.18
C HIS A 534 -0.08 -13.64 30.25
N TRP A 535 -0.17 -12.97 29.10
CA TRP A 535 -0.40 -11.51 29.07
C TRP A 535 -1.88 -11.14 29.07
N MET A 536 -2.77 -12.13 28.92
CA MET A 536 -4.20 -12.02 29.24
C MET A 536 -4.58 -13.11 30.25
N PRO A 537 -5.44 -12.83 31.24
CA PRO A 537 -5.94 -11.50 31.58
C PRO A 537 -4.81 -10.55 32.03
N PRO A 538 -4.97 -9.22 31.91
CA PRO A 538 -3.91 -8.26 32.21
C PRO A 538 -3.50 -8.24 33.70
N ARG A 539 -4.24 -8.96 34.56
CA ARG A 539 -3.92 -9.14 35.98
C ARG A 539 -4.13 -10.59 36.37
N LEU A 540 -3.07 -11.24 36.85
CA LEU A 540 -3.07 -12.61 37.36
C LEU A 540 -3.23 -12.67 38.89
N SER A 541 -3.71 -11.61 39.53
CA SER A 541 -3.86 -11.58 40.99
C SER A 541 -4.76 -12.72 41.48
N GLY A 542 -4.22 -13.61 42.31
CA GLY A 542 -4.92 -14.79 42.81
C GLY A 542 -5.04 -15.95 41.81
N ILE A 543 -4.36 -15.86 40.65
CA ILE A 543 -4.26 -16.90 39.64
C ILE A 543 -2.80 -17.31 39.53
N THR A 544 -2.53 -18.58 39.77
CA THR A 544 -1.24 -19.25 39.62
C THR A 544 -1.35 -20.34 38.55
N GLU A 545 -0.22 -20.94 38.17
CA GLU A 545 -0.21 -22.09 37.27
C GLU A 545 -1.12 -23.23 37.76
N GLU A 546 -1.12 -23.52 39.07
CA GLU A 546 -1.93 -24.58 39.66
C GLU A 546 -3.44 -24.27 39.68
N THR A 547 -3.79 -22.98 39.77
CA THR A 547 -5.19 -22.52 39.90
C THR A 547 -5.78 -22.05 38.57
N TRP A 548 -4.95 -21.90 37.53
CA TRP A 548 -5.37 -21.51 36.18
C TRP A 548 -6.50 -22.39 35.63
N PRO A 549 -6.44 -23.74 35.68
CA PRO A 549 -7.47 -24.58 35.06
C PRO A 549 -8.88 -24.38 35.65
N GLN A 550 -8.97 -23.92 36.89
CA GLN A 550 -10.26 -23.67 37.56
C GLN A 550 -10.77 -22.23 37.35
N SER A 551 -9.91 -21.34 36.85
CA SER A 551 -10.24 -19.94 36.62
C SER A 551 -11.34 -19.77 35.56
N LYS A 552 -12.07 -18.65 35.65
CA LYS A 552 -13.06 -18.28 34.63
C LYS A 552 -12.43 -18.03 33.25
N TYR A 553 -11.16 -17.63 33.20
CA TYR A 553 -10.46 -17.33 31.95
C TYR A 553 -10.07 -18.62 31.22
N ALA A 554 -9.51 -19.61 31.91
CA ALA A 554 -9.22 -20.92 31.30
C ALA A 554 -10.49 -21.57 30.72
N LYS A 555 -11.61 -21.50 31.45
CA LYS A 555 -12.92 -22.00 30.96
C LYS A 555 -13.40 -21.25 29.72
N ALA A 556 -13.29 -19.91 29.71
CA ALA A 556 -13.66 -19.10 28.56
C ALA A 556 -12.77 -19.38 27.33
N VAL A 557 -11.46 -19.52 27.52
CA VAL A 557 -10.53 -19.87 26.44
C VAL A 557 -10.82 -21.27 25.89
N ALA A 558 -11.10 -22.25 26.76
CA ALA A 558 -11.50 -23.59 26.32
C ALA A 558 -12.80 -23.56 25.48
N HIS A 559 -13.78 -22.72 25.85
CA HIS A 559 -14.99 -22.53 25.05
C HIS A 559 -14.70 -21.85 23.71
N ILE A 560 -13.91 -20.77 23.71
CA ILE A 560 -13.47 -20.09 22.49
C ILE A 560 -12.74 -21.07 21.57
N ARG A 561 -11.86 -21.93 22.12
CA ARG A 561 -11.15 -22.98 21.39
C ARG A 561 -12.13 -23.92 20.71
N LYS A 562 -13.09 -24.49 21.45
CA LYS A 562 -14.14 -25.35 20.92
C LYS A 562 -14.91 -24.68 19.77
N CYS A 563 -15.30 -23.42 19.93
CA CYS A 563 -16.04 -22.68 18.91
C CYS A 563 -15.19 -22.32 17.68
N ALA A 564 -13.89 -22.14 17.87
CA ALA A 564 -12.94 -21.87 16.79
C ALA A 564 -12.64 -23.13 15.95
N GLU A 565 -12.66 -24.32 16.56
CA GLU A 565 -12.58 -25.61 15.89
C GLU A 565 -13.87 -25.92 15.12
N ASN A 566 -15.02 -25.68 15.74
CA ASN A 566 -16.33 -25.91 15.15
C ASN A 566 -17.33 -24.83 15.58
N ALA A 567 -17.56 -23.85 14.68
CA ALA A 567 -18.49 -22.75 14.94
C ALA A 567 -19.95 -23.19 15.14
N ALA A 568 -20.31 -24.41 14.72
CA ALA A 568 -21.65 -24.98 14.92
C ALA A 568 -21.77 -25.85 16.19
N ALA A 569 -20.71 -25.94 17.00
CA ALA A 569 -20.77 -26.70 18.24
C ALA A 569 -21.78 -26.08 19.22
N GLU A 570 -22.40 -26.92 20.06
CA GLU A 570 -23.37 -26.49 21.06
C GLU A 570 -22.78 -25.40 21.98
N GLY A 571 -23.54 -24.32 22.20
CA GLY A 571 -23.13 -23.17 23.01
C GLY A 571 -22.31 -22.11 22.25
N CYS A 572 -21.92 -22.35 21.00
CA CYS A 572 -21.21 -21.36 20.19
C CYS A 572 -22.19 -20.37 19.54
N LEU A 573 -22.19 -19.13 20.03
CA LEU A 573 -23.06 -18.05 19.57
C LEU A 573 -22.23 -16.96 18.91
N PHE A 574 -22.68 -16.51 17.74
CA PHE A 574 -21.98 -15.52 16.94
C PHE A 574 -22.92 -14.44 16.39
N GLU A 575 -22.50 -13.20 16.47
CA GLU A 575 -23.22 -12.03 15.97
C GLU A 575 -22.41 -11.22 14.98
N ASP A 576 -23.09 -10.43 14.16
CA ASP A 576 -22.41 -9.49 13.28
C ASP A 576 -21.68 -8.43 14.13
N ILE A 577 -20.55 -7.95 13.62
CA ILE A 577 -19.83 -6.86 14.27
C ILE A 577 -20.62 -5.56 14.04
N PRO A 578 -20.79 -4.70 15.06
CA PRO A 578 -21.45 -3.42 14.89
C PRO A 578 -20.77 -2.61 13.79
N GLU A 579 -21.55 -2.15 12.82
CA GLU A 579 -21.12 -1.15 11.84
C GLU A 579 -21.79 0.17 12.21
N ALA A 580 -21.13 1.31 11.96
CA ALA A 580 -21.80 2.60 12.09
C ALA A 580 -22.96 2.69 11.08
N PRO A 581 -24.06 3.39 11.43
CA PRO A 581 -25.22 3.57 10.55
C PRO A 581 -24.90 4.15 9.17
#